data_AF-G9L314-F1
#
_entry.id   AF-G9L314-F1
#
_cell.length_a   1.000
_cell.length_b   1.000
_cell.length_c   1.000
_cell.angle_alpha   90.00
_cell.angle_beta   90.00
_cell.angle_gamma   90.00
#
_symmetry.space_group_name_H-M   'P 1'
#
loop_
_entity.id
_entity.type
_entity.pdbx_description
1 polymer ?
#
loop_
_entity_poly.entity_id
_entity_poly.type
_entity_poly.pdbx_seq_one_letter_code
_entity_poly.pdbx_strand_id
1 'polypeptide(L)'
;DGLVIPLVELSAKQVAFHIPFEVVEKVYPPVPEQLQLRIAFWSFPENEEDIRLYSCLANGSADEFQRGDQLFRMRAVKDPLQIGFHLSATVVPPQMVPPKGAYNVAVMFDRCRVTSCSCTCGAGAKWCTHVVALCLFRIHNASAVCLRAPVSESLSRLQRDQLQKFAQYLISELPQQILPTAQRLLDELLSSQSTAINTVCGAPDPTAGPSASDQSTWYLDESTLTDNIKKTLHKFCGPSPVVFSDVNSMYLSSTEPPAAAEWACLLRPLRGREPEGVWNLLSIVREMFKRRDSNAAPLLEILTDQCLTYEQITGWWYSVRTSASHSSASGHTGRSNGQSEVAAHACASMCDEMVTLWRLAVLDPALSPQRRRELCAQLRQWQLKVIENVKRGQHKKTLERLFPGFRPAVEACYFNWEEAYPLPGVTYSGTDRKLALCWARALPPRPGASRSGALEESRERPRPLPSEPAVRPKEPGAKRKGLGEGV
;
A
#
# COMPACT_ATOMS: atom_id res chain seq x y z
N ASP A 1 -4.80 38.03 -14.74
CA ASP A 1 -5.45 38.04 -13.42
C ASP A 1 -5.34 36.69 -12.75
N GLY A 2 -4.42 36.56 -11.80
CA GLY A 2 -4.25 35.33 -11.04
C GLY A 2 -5.42 35.15 -10.08
N LEU A 3 -6.34 34.24 -10.41
CA LEU A 3 -7.45 33.87 -9.53
C LEU A 3 -6.90 33.36 -8.20
N VAL A 4 -7.04 34.17 -7.15
CA VAL A 4 -6.66 33.77 -5.79
C VAL A 4 -7.63 32.68 -5.35
N ILE A 5 -7.10 31.48 -5.09
CA ILE A 5 -7.89 30.35 -4.58
C ILE A 5 -8.43 30.74 -3.18
N PRO A 6 -9.74 30.64 -2.93
CA PRO A 6 -10.31 30.96 -1.62
C PRO A 6 -9.67 30.12 -0.50
N LEU A 7 -9.50 30.71 0.68
CA LEU A 7 -8.93 30.03 1.85
C LEU A 7 -9.68 28.73 2.18
N VAL A 8 -11.00 28.71 1.99
CA VAL A 8 -11.82 27.51 2.22
C VAL A 8 -11.47 26.35 1.28
N GLU A 9 -11.07 26.63 0.04
CA GLU A 9 -10.64 25.60 -0.91
C GLU A 9 -9.24 25.07 -0.53
N LEU A 10 -8.32 25.96 -0.16
CA LEU A 10 -6.98 25.56 0.31
C LEU A 10 -7.07 24.72 1.59
N SER A 11 -7.91 25.12 2.54
CA SER A 11 -8.15 24.36 3.77
C SER A 11 -8.80 23.01 3.49
N ALA A 12 -9.80 22.95 2.61
CA ALA A 12 -10.43 21.68 2.22
C ALA A 12 -9.42 20.74 1.56
N LYS A 13 -8.54 21.25 0.68
CA LYS A 13 -7.47 20.47 0.06
C LYS A 13 -6.48 19.91 1.09
N GLN A 14 -6.09 20.72 2.08
CA GLN A 14 -5.16 20.29 3.11
C GLN A 14 -5.78 19.25 4.06
N VAL A 15 -7.05 19.43 4.42
CA VAL A 15 -7.83 18.46 5.20
C VAL A 15 -7.95 17.15 4.42
N ALA A 16 -8.38 17.25 3.15
CA ALA A 16 -8.54 16.13 2.26
C ALA A 16 -7.25 15.30 2.12
N PHE A 17 -6.07 15.91 2.15
CA PHE A 17 -4.79 15.22 2.00
C PHE A 17 -4.28 14.55 3.30
N HIS A 18 -4.54 15.13 4.48
CA HIS A 18 -3.93 14.66 5.73
C HIS A 18 -4.87 14.01 6.74
N ILE A 19 -6.15 14.37 6.72
CA ILE A 19 -7.10 14.06 7.79
C ILE A 19 -8.20 13.15 7.26
N PRO A 20 -8.41 11.95 7.84
CA PRO A 20 -9.52 11.09 7.46
C PRO A 20 -10.84 11.76 7.83
N PHE A 21 -11.85 11.60 6.96
CA PHE A 21 -13.12 12.33 7.08
C PHE A 21 -13.87 12.04 8.39
N GLU A 22 -13.82 10.81 8.90
CA GLU A 22 -14.42 10.43 10.19
C GLU A 22 -13.92 11.32 11.35
N VAL A 23 -12.66 11.78 11.30
CA VAL A 23 -12.14 12.71 12.33
C VAL A 23 -12.81 14.07 12.19
N VAL A 24 -13.03 14.56 10.97
CA VAL A 24 -13.71 15.84 10.72
C VAL A 24 -15.13 15.80 11.27
N GLU A 25 -15.85 14.71 11.05
CA GLU A 25 -17.22 14.51 11.55
C GLU A 25 -17.32 14.51 13.08
N LYS A 26 -16.29 14.00 13.77
CA LYS A 26 -16.28 13.89 15.23
C LYS A 26 -15.97 15.19 15.97
N VAL A 27 -15.28 16.15 15.33
CA VAL A 27 -14.86 17.38 16.05
C VAL A 27 -16.02 18.36 16.22
N TYR A 28 -16.75 18.68 15.14
CA TYR A 28 -17.86 19.65 15.17
C TYR A 28 -19.05 19.19 14.30
N PRO A 29 -19.90 18.29 14.80
CA PRO A 29 -21.12 17.90 14.11
C PRO A 29 -22.26 18.95 14.30
N PRO A 30 -23.12 19.19 13.29
CA PRO A 30 -23.09 18.63 11.95
C PRO A 30 -22.08 19.36 11.04
N VAL A 31 -21.32 18.61 10.24
CA VAL A 31 -20.45 19.19 9.23
C VAL A 31 -21.32 19.72 8.08
N PRO A 32 -21.20 21.01 7.70
CA PRO A 32 -21.97 21.56 6.59
C PRO A 32 -21.76 20.77 5.29
N GLU A 33 -22.85 20.43 4.60
CA GLU A 33 -22.83 19.64 3.34
C GLU A 33 -21.86 20.23 2.32
N GLN A 34 -21.81 21.56 2.18
CA GLN A 34 -20.87 22.23 1.26
C GLN A 34 -19.39 21.97 1.60
N LEU A 35 -19.02 21.84 2.88
CA LEU A 35 -17.65 21.52 3.28
C LEU A 35 -17.35 20.04 3.06
N GLN A 36 -18.30 19.16 3.34
CA GLN A 36 -18.17 17.72 3.07
C GLN A 36 -17.95 17.46 1.57
N LEU A 37 -18.74 18.10 0.70
CA LEU A 37 -18.57 18.01 -0.76
C LEU A 37 -17.18 18.50 -1.19
N ARG A 38 -16.69 19.61 -0.65
CA ARG A 38 -15.34 20.11 -0.95
C ARG A 38 -14.24 19.14 -0.51
N ILE A 39 -14.32 18.60 0.70
CA ILE A 39 -13.33 17.63 1.19
C ILE A 39 -13.34 16.39 0.29
N ALA A 40 -14.53 15.81 0.04
CA ALA A 40 -14.68 14.66 -0.85
C ALA A 40 -14.16 14.93 -2.27
N PHE A 41 -14.34 16.15 -2.79
CA PHE A 41 -13.83 16.56 -4.09
C PHE A 41 -12.29 16.52 -4.15
N TRP A 42 -11.61 17.09 -3.16
CA TRP A 42 -10.15 17.16 -3.10
C TRP A 42 -9.48 15.86 -2.64
N SER A 43 -10.23 14.93 -2.07
CA SER A 43 -9.69 13.64 -1.60
C SER A 43 -9.36 12.66 -2.73
N PHE A 44 -9.74 12.93 -3.99
CA PHE A 44 -9.35 12.13 -5.14
C PHE A 44 -7.92 12.51 -5.61
N PRO A 45 -7.05 11.57 -6.02
CA PRO A 45 -5.72 11.89 -6.56
C PRO A 45 -5.78 12.76 -7.82
N GLU A 46 -4.94 13.78 -7.89
CA GLU A 46 -4.85 14.69 -9.06
C GLU A 46 -3.80 14.26 -10.09
N ASN A 47 -2.87 13.38 -9.69
CA ASN A 47 -1.69 13.05 -10.50
C ASN A 47 -1.88 11.76 -11.30
N GLU A 48 -1.86 11.88 -12.63
CA GLU A 48 -2.01 10.74 -13.55
C GLU A 48 -0.83 9.77 -13.50
N GLU A 49 0.37 10.25 -13.14
CA GLU A 49 1.56 9.41 -13.05
C GLU A 49 1.45 8.37 -11.91
N ASP A 50 0.63 8.64 -10.89
CA ASP A 50 0.36 7.65 -9.85
C ASP A 50 -0.61 6.56 -10.36
N ILE A 51 -1.61 6.94 -11.17
CA ILE A 51 -2.49 5.99 -11.87
C ILE A 51 -1.67 5.11 -12.82
N ARG A 52 -0.74 5.71 -13.55
CA ARG A 52 0.18 4.99 -14.43
C ARG A 52 1.05 4.01 -13.66
N LEU A 53 1.64 4.45 -12.55
CA LEU A 53 2.51 3.62 -11.72
C LEU A 53 1.78 2.37 -11.21
N TYR A 54 0.60 2.53 -10.61
CA TYR A 54 -0.17 1.42 -10.04
C TYR A 54 -0.79 0.50 -11.10
N SER A 55 -1.19 1.05 -12.26
CA SER A 55 -1.60 0.24 -13.40
C SER A 55 -0.45 -0.60 -13.95
N CYS A 56 0.75 -0.03 -14.09
CA CYS A 56 1.95 -0.76 -14.52
C CYS A 56 2.34 -1.84 -13.51
N LEU A 57 2.27 -1.54 -12.22
CA LEU A 57 2.62 -2.47 -11.15
C LEU A 57 1.69 -3.69 -11.11
N ALA A 58 0.39 -3.49 -11.33
CA ALA A 58 -0.59 -4.57 -11.30
C ALA A 58 -0.51 -5.50 -12.53
N ASN A 59 -0.07 -4.98 -13.67
CA ASN A 59 -0.14 -5.70 -14.96
C ASN A 59 1.24 -6.10 -15.51
N GLY A 60 2.33 -5.50 -15.03
CA GLY A 60 3.69 -5.72 -15.50
C GLY A 60 4.06 -4.99 -16.80
N SER A 61 3.14 -4.22 -17.39
CA SER A 61 3.39 -3.39 -18.57
C SER A 61 2.58 -2.09 -18.53
N ALA A 62 2.96 -1.13 -19.39
CA ALA A 62 2.25 0.14 -19.55
C ALA A 62 1.01 0.06 -20.47
N ASP A 63 0.72 -1.12 -21.02
CA ASP A 63 -0.30 -1.27 -22.07
C ASP A 63 -1.71 -0.98 -21.55
N GLU A 64 -2.03 -1.43 -20.33
CA GLU A 64 -3.33 -1.14 -19.71
C GLU A 64 -3.56 0.36 -19.54
N PHE A 65 -2.51 1.09 -19.18
CA PHE A 65 -2.59 2.53 -19.02
C PHE A 65 -2.85 3.22 -20.36
N GLN A 66 -2.10 2.85 -21.41
CA GLN A 66 -2.28 3.40 -22.76
C GLN A 66 -3.68 3.11 -23.32
N ARG A 67 -4.20 1.90 -23.12
CA ARG A 67 -5.56 1.54 -23.53
C ARG A 67 -6.62 2.29 -22.73
N GLY A 68 -6.40 2.50 -21.42
CA GLY A 68 -7.26 3.33 -20.58
C GLY A 68 -7.31 4.79 -21.01
N ASP A 69 -6.16 5.39 -21.33
CA ASP A 69 -6.07 6.74 -21.91
C ASP A 69 -6.80 6.84 -23.26
N GLN A 70 -6.69 5.81 -24.11
CA GLN A 70 -7.47 5.76 -25.36
C GLN A 70 -8.98 5.75 -25.10
N LEU A 71 -9.48 4.94 -24.15
CA LEU A 71 -10.89 4.92 -23.77
C LEU A 71 -11.37 6.27 -23.23
N PHE A 72 -10.55 6.94 -22.42
CA PHE A 72 -10.80 8.30 -21.95
C PHE A 72 -10.94 9.29 -23.12
N ARG A 73 -9.97 9.31 -24.05
CA ARG A 73 -9.99 10.18 -25.25
C ARG A 73 -11.19 9.93 -26.15
N MET A 74 -11.64 8.68 -26.26
CA MET A 74 -12.83 8.29 -27.02
C MET A 74 -14.16 8.59 -26.29
N ARG A 75 -14.13 9.22 -25.10
CA ARG A 75 -15.31 9.53 -24.28
C ARG A 75 -16.15 8.29 -23.96
N ALA A 76 -15.48 7.17 -23.70
CA ALA A 76 -16.11 5.88 -23.38
C ALA A 76 -16.73 5.84 -21.97
N VAL A 77 -16.31 6.72 -21.06
CA VAL A 77 -16.86 6.82 -19.70
C VAL A 77 -18.22 7.53 -19.74
N LYS A 78 -19.26 6.86 -19.23
CA LYS A 78 -20.66 7.33 -19.15
C LYS A 78 -21.11 7.36 -17.70
N ASP A 79 -22.00 8.30 -17.41
CA ASP A 79 -22.69 8.47 -16.12
C ASP A 79 -21.75 8.47 -14.90
N PRO A 80 -20.69 9.32 -14.89
CA PRO A 80 -19.79 9.41 -13.75
C PRO A 80 -20.49 10.03 -12.54
N LEU A 81 -20.50 9.30 -11.43
CA LEU A 81 -21.15 9.67 -10.19
C LEU A 81 -20.17 9.47 -9.02
N GLN A 82 -19.96 10.52 -8.24
CA GLN A 82 -19.19 10.49 -7.00
C GLN A 82 -20.14 10.70 -5.82
N ILE A 83 -20.24 9.70 -4.94
CA ILE A 83 -21.00 9.80 -3.68
C ILE A 83 -19.97 9.73 -2.56
N GLY A 84 -19.73 10.86 -1.89
CA GLY A 84 -18.64 11.00 -0.93
C GLY A 84 -17.30 10.54 -1.50
N PHE A 85 -16.77 9.46 -0.94
CA PHE A 85 -15.46 8.86 -1.25
C PHE A 85 -15.54 7.65 -2.21
N HIS A 86 -16.70 7.45 -2.84
CA HIS A 86 -16.95 6.39 -3.81
C HIS A 86 -17.23 7.00 -5.19
N LEU A 87 -16.38 6.70 -6.17
CA LEU A 87 -16.55 7.11 -7.58
C LEU A 87 -17.01 5.91 -8.40
N SER A 88 -18.10 6.06 -9.16
CA SER A 88 -18.59 5.04 -10.10
C SER A 88 -18.90 5.60 -11.47
N ALA A 89 -18.83 4.75 -12.48
CA ALA A 89 -19.25 5.05 -13.85
C ALA A 89 -19.49 3.76 -14.63
N THR A 90 -20.09 3.89 -15.81
CA THR A 90 -20.18 2.82 -16.81
C THR A 90 -19.24 3.12 -17.97
N VAL A 91 -18.33 2.22 -18.29
CA VAL A 91 -17.40 2.38 -19.42
C VAL A 91 -17.89 1.53 -20.60
N VAL A 92 -18.12 2.18 -21.74
CA VAL A 92 -18.63 1.55 -22.96
C VAL A 92 -17.61 1.75 -24.09
N PRO A 93 -16.75 0.76 -24.38
CA PRO A 93 -15.80 0.84 -25.47
C PRO A 93 -16.51 0.97 -26.84
N PRO A 94 -16.05 1.85 -27.75
CA PRO A 94 -16.75 2.18 -28.99
C PRO A 94 -16.86 1.02 -30.00
N GLN A 95 -16.10 -0.06 -29.82
CA GLN A 95 -16.09 -1.21 -30.74
C GLN A 95 -17.11 -2.31 -30.36
N MET A 96 -17.90 -2.15 -29.29
CA MET A 96 -18.88 -3.15 -28.85
C MET A 96 -20.30 -2.58 -28.74
N VAL A 97 -21.28 -3.32 -29.27
CA VAL A 97 -22.70 -2.99 -29.16
C VAL A 97 -23.20 -3.31 -27.74
N PRO A 98 -23.88 -2.39 -27.02
CA PRO A 98 -24.53 -2.69 -25.73
C PRO A 98 -25.56 -3.82 -25.88
N PRO A 99 -25.72 -4.76 -24.92
CA PRO A 99 -25.30 -4.73 -23.50
C PRO A 99 -24.04 -5.56 -23.17
N LYS A 100 -23.40 -6.21 -24.17
CA LYS A 100 -22.22 -7.08 -23.96
C LYS A 100 -20.87 -6.33 -23.91
N GLY A 101 -20.91 -5.00 -23.84
CA GLY A 101 -19.73 -4.13 -23.84
C GLY A 101 -19.82 -2.94 -22.89
N ALA A 102 -20.68 -2.99 -21.86
CA ALA A 102 -20.75 -1.97 -20.83
C ALA A 102 -20.20 -2.53 -19.52
N TYR A 103 -19.19 -1.86 -18.96
CA TYR A 103 -18.53 -2.29 -17.73
C TYR A 103 -18.80 -1.30 -16.61
N ASN A 104 -19.37 -1.77 -15.51
CA ASN A 104 -19.53 -0.96 -14.32
C ASN A 104 -18.22 -0.94 -13.57
N VAL A 105 -17.75 0.26 -13.27
CA VAL A 105 -16.48 0.53 -12.61
C VAL A 105 -16.76 1.33 -11.35
N ALA A 106 -16.13 0.94 -10.25
CA ALA A 106 -16.17 1.64 -8.98
C ALA A 106 -14.77 1.77 -8.40
N VAL A 107 -14.47 2.93 -7.83
CA VAL A 107 -13.18 3.28 -7.23
C VAL A 107 -13.45 3.95 -5.88
N MET A 108 -12.84 3.41 -4.84
CA MET A 108 -12.79 4.04 -3.52
C MET A 108 -11.49 4.81 -3.37
N PHE A 109 -11.54 5.94 -2.69
CA PHE A 109 -10.35 6.76 -2.46
C PHE A 109 -10.39 7.46 -1.11
N ASP A 110 -9.21 7.77 -0.59
CA ASP A 110 -9.03 8.50 0.66
C ASP A 110 -7.69 9.21 0.62
N ARG A 111 -7.62 10.42 1.18
CA ARG A 111 -6.36 11.18 1.30
C ARG A 111 -5.51 11.24 0.03
N CYS A 112 -6.18 11.52 -1.09
CA CYS A 112 -5.59 11.60 -2.43
C CYS A 112 -4.96 10.29 -2.90
N ARG A 113 -5.49 9.14 -2.48
CA ARG A 113 -5.04 7.81 -2.90
C ARG A 113 -6.24 6.95 -3.23
N VAL A 114 -6.14 6.15 -4.29
CA VAL A 114 -7.14 5.12 -4.58
C VAL A 114 -6.92 3.94 -3.63
N THR A 115 -7.91 3.62 -2.81
CA THR A 115 -7.84 2.58 -1.77
C THR A 115 -8.45 1.25 -2.21
N SER A 116 -9.37 1.26 -3.18
CA SER A 116 -9.84 0.03 -3.82
C SER A 116 -10.41 0.29 -5.21
N CYS A 117 -10.43 -0.75 -6.04
CA CYS A 117 -10.95 -0.73 -7.40
C CYS A 117 -11.84 -1.97 -7.65
N SER A 118 -12.95 -1.78 -8.35
CA SER A 118 -13.84 -2.86 -8.78
C SER A 118 -14.31 -2.62 -10.21
N CYS A 119 -14.34 -3.66 -11.02
CA CYS A 119 -14.82 -3.60 -12.40
C CYS A 119 -15.47 -4.92 -12.81
N THR A 120 -16.56 -4.84 -13.58
CA THR A 120 -17.28 -6.02 -14.10
C THR A 120 -16.66 -6.65 -15.35
N CYS A 121 -15.48 -6.20 -15.78
CA CYS A 121 -14.83 -6.71 -17.00
C CYS A 121 -14.22 -8.12 -16.87
N GLY A 122 -14.15 -8.67 -15.65
CA GLY A 122 -13.58 -9.99 -15.40
C GLY A 122 -12.07 -10.09 -15.64
N ALA A 123 -11.37 -8.95 -15.76
CA ALA A 123 -9.92 -8.93 -15.85
C ALA A 123 -9.29 -9.51 -14.57
N GLY A 124 -8.18 -10.24 -14.73
CA GLY A 124 -7.45 -10.82 -13.61
C GLY A 124 -6.82 -9.76 -12.70
N ALA A 125 -6.32 -8.66 -13.28
CA ALA A 125 -5.79 -7.53 -12.54
C ALA A 125 -6.90 -6.53 -12.18
N LYS A 126 -6.82 -5.99 -10.96
CA LYS A 126 -7.80 -5.02 -10.44
C LYS A 126 -7.67 -3.62 -11.07
N TRP A 127 -6.47 -3.25 -11.50
CA TRP A 127 -6.18 -2.01 -12.24
C TRP A 127 -6.29 -2.25 -13.75
N CYS A 128 -7.52 -2.48 -14.23
CA CYS A 128 -7.77 -2.69 -15.65
C CYS A 128 -7.92 -1.37 -16.42
N THR A 129 -7.87 -1.43 -17.76
CA THR A 129 -8.13 -0.29 -18.66
C THR A 129 -9.34 0.57 -18.29
N HIS A 130 -10.45 -0.04 -17.84
CA HIS A 130 -11.68 0.69 -17.49
C HIS A 130 -11.54 1.50 -16.20
N VAL A 131 -10.84 0.96 -15.20
CA VAL A 131 -10.50 1.68 -13.96
C VAL A 131 -9.59 2.86 -14.28
N VAL A 132 -8.57 2.64 -15.11
CA VAL A 132 -7.68 3.72 -15.56
C VAL A 132 -8.48 4.82 -16.27
N ALA A 133 -9.36 4.45 -17.20
CA ALA A 133 -10.19 5.41 -17.93
C ALA A 133 -11.08 6.26 -17.01
N LEU A 134 -11.68 5.66 -15.97
CA LEU A 134 -12.47 6.38 -14.98
C LEU A 134 -11.61 7.35 -14.15
N CYS A 135 -10.44 6.90 -13.69
CA CYS A 135 -9.51 7.76 -12.94
C CYS A 135 -9.04 8.95 -13.78
N LEU A 136 -8.63 8.72 -15.03
CA LEU A 136 -8.23 9.79 -15.96
C LEU A 136 -9.40 10.75 -16.24
N PHE A 137 -10.62 10.23 -16.43
CA PHE A 137 -11.79 11.07 -16.58
C PHE A 137 -12.01 11.98 -15.36
N ARG A 138 -11.88 11.45 -14.14
CA ARG A 138 -12.07 12.22 -12.91
C ARG A 138 -10.97 13.27 -12.68
N ILE A 139 -9.74 13.02 -13.14
CA ILE A 139 -8.62 13.98 -13.06
C ILE A 139 -8.84 15.13 -14.04
N HIS A 140 -9.09 14.82 -15.31
CA HIS A 140 -9.20 15.83 -16.37
C HIS A 140 -10.52 16.59 -16.38
N ASN A 141 -11.62 15.91 -16.03
CA ASN A 141 -12.98 16.46 -16.11
C ASN A 141 -13.68 16.45 -14.73
N ALA A 142 -12.97 16.88 -13.68
CA ALA A 142 -13.46 16.86 -12.30
C ALA A 142 -14.84 17.52 -12.13
N SER A 143 -15.10 18.65 -12.82
CA SER A 143 -16.37 19.38 -12.75
C SER A 143 -17.53 18.71 -13.49
N ALA A 144 -17.26 17.76 -14.37
CA ALA A 144 -18.29 17.02 -15.11
C ALA A 144 -18.85 15.83 -14.32
N VAL A 145 -18.22 15.46 -13.20
CA VAL A 145 -18.66 14.36 -12.33
C VAL A 145 -19.74 14.86 -11.39
N CYS A 146 -20.88 14.16 -11.35
CA CYS A 146 -21.94 14.50 -10.41
C CYS A 146 -21.49 14.14 -8.99
N LEU A 147 -21.36 15.14 -8.11
CA LEU A 147 -20.91 14.95 -6.73
C LEU A 147 -22.09 15.01 -5.77
N ARG A 148 -22.18 14.04 -4.85
CA ARG A 148 -23.18 13.98 -3.78
C ARG A 148 -22.52 13.68 -2.43
N ALA A 149 -23.17 14.10 -1.36
CA ALA A 149 -22.78 13.72 0.01
C ALA A 149 -22.90 12.20 0.20
N PRO A 150 -22.20 11.61 1.18
CA PRO A 150 -22.37 10.22 1.57
C PRO A 150 -23.85 9.84 1.77
N VAL A 151 -24.16 8.57 1.56
CA VAL A 151 -25.53 8.05 1.64
C VAL A 151 -26.09 8.22 3.06
N SER A 152 -25.26 8.07 4.09
CA SER A 152 -25.63 8.29 5.48
C SER A 152 -26.23 9.68 5.74
N GLU A 153 -25.68 10.73 5.12
CA GLU A 153 -26.21 12.10 5.22
C GLU A 153 -27.63 12.18 4.65
N SER A 154 -27.87 11.55 3.51
CA SER A 154 -29.21 11.52 2.91
C SER A 154 -30.19 10.70 3.74
N LEU A 155 -29.77 9.56 4.30
CA LEU A 155 -30.60 8.72 5.17
C LEU A 155 -30.96 9.43 6.48
N SER A 156 -30.05 10.21 7.06
CA SER A 156 -30.27 10.95 8.32
C SER A 156 -31.37 12.03 8.19
N ARG A 157 -31.57 12.57 6.98
CA ARG A 157 -32.59 13.57 6.68
C ARG A 157 -33.98 12.98 6.46
N LEU A 158 -34.10 11.65 6.27
CA LEU A 158 -35.37 10.99 5.99
C LEU A 158 -36.16 10.71 7.27
N GLN A 159 -37.47 10.97 7.23
CA GLN A 159 -38.41 10.55 8.27
C GLN A 159 -38.68 9.04 8.22
N ARG A 160 -39.22 8.46 9.30
CA ARG A 160 -39.53 7.03 9.40
C ARG A 160 -40.35 6.49 8.22
N ASP A 161 -41.40 7.20 7.82
CA ASP A 161 -42.27 6.78 6.71
C ASP A 161 -41.54 6.84 5.36
N GLN A 162 -40.63 7.81 5.18
CA GLN A 162 -39.82 7.94 3.98
C GLN A 162 -38.72 6.87 3.92
N LEU A 163 -38.11 6.53 5.06
CA LEU A 163 -37.18 5.41 5.17
C LEU A 163 -37.86 4.08 4.85
N GLN A 164 -39.09 3.88 5.35
CA GLN A 164 -39.88 2.68 5.02
C GLN A 164 -40.18 2.61 3.52
N LYS A 165 -40.61 3.72 2.91
CA LYS A 165 -40.80 3.79 1.45
C LYS A 165 -39.51 3.49 0.71
N PHE A 166 -38.40 4.13 1.09
CA PHE A 166 -37.09 3.89 0.49
C PHE A 166 -36.70 2.40 0.53
N ALA A 167 -36.86 1.75 1.68
CA ALA A 167 -36.58 0.32 1.81
C ALA A 167 -37.50 -0.55 0.94
N GLN A 168 -38.80 -0.25 0.88
CA GLN A 168 -39.77 -0.96 0.04
C GLN A 168 -39.46 -0.81 -1.45
N TYR A 169 -39.15 0.41 -1.90
CA TYR A 169 -38.78 0.69 -3.29
C TYR A 169 -37.44 0.04 -3.66
N LEU A 170 -36.46 0.05 -2.74
CA LEU A 170 -35.18 -0.61 -2.97
C LEU A 170 -35.33 -2.13 -3.16
N ILE A 171 -36.21 -2.78 -2.36
CA ILE A 171 -36.53 -4.20 -2.51
C ILE A 171 -37.28 -4.47 -3.82
N SER A 172 -38.20 -3.58 -4.22
CA SER A 172 -38.96 -3.76 -5.47
C SER A 172 -38.11 -3.59 -6.73
N GLU A 173 -37.10 -2.72 -6.71
CA GLU A 173 -36.21 -2.49 -7.86
C GLU A 173 -35.21 -3.65 -8.08
N LEU A 174 -34.73 -4.28 -7.00
CA LEU A 174 -33.70 -5.33 -7.06
C LEU A 174 -34.08 -6.59 -6.25
N PRO A 175 -35.23 -7.24 -6.53
CA PRO A 175 -35.74 -8.31 -5.69
C PRO A 175 -34.80 -9.52 -5.68
N GLN A 176 -34.23 -9.90 -6.82
CA GLN A 176 -33.36 -11.08 -6.88
C GLN A 176 -32.02 -10.90 -6.13
N GLN A 177 -31.50 -9.67 -6.08
CA GLN A 177 -30.19 -9.39 -5.47
C GLN A 177 -30.32 -9.08 -3.97
N ILE A 178 -31.37 -8.35 -3.59
CA ILE A 178 -31.50 -7.79 -2.24
C ILE A 178 -32.38 -8.65 -1.34
N LEU A 179 -33.41 -9.34 -1.85
CA LEU A 179 -34.42 -9.99 -1.02
C LEU A 179 -33.86 -11.07 -0.08
N PRO A 180 -32.96 -12.00 -0.52
CA PRO A 180 -32.35 -12.95 0.41
C PRO A 180 -31.52 -12.27 1.51
N THR A 181 -30.79 -11.21 1.16
CA THR A 181 -29.98 -10.44 2.12
C THR A 181 -30.85 -9.63 3.08
N ALA A 182 -31.91 -8.99 2.57
CA ALA A 182 -32.85 -8.20 3.35
C ALA A 182 -33.62 -9.08 4.34
N GLN A 183 -34.08 -10.26 3.92
CA GLN A 183 -34.76 -11.19 4.83
C GLN A 183 -33.86 -11.62 5.98
N ARG A 184 -32.60 -11.99 5.68
CA ARG A 184 -31.61 -12.34 6.71
C ARG A 184 -31.40 -11.19 7.70
N LEU A 185 -31.27 -9.94 7.23
CA LEU A 185 -31.10 -8.77 8.10
C LEU A 185 -32.36 -8.49 8.94
N LEU A 186 -33.55 -8.69 8.38
CA LEU A 186 -34.82 -8.55 9.10
C LEU A 186 -34.96 -9.62 10.19
N ASP A 187 -34.62 -10.88 9.89
CA ASP A 187 -34.64 -11.96 10.86
C ASP A 187 -33.66 -11.69 12.01
N GLU A 188 -32.47 -11.14 11.73
CA GLU A 188 -31.49 -10.74 12.74
C GLU A 188 -31.98 -9.56 13.62
N LEU A 189 -32.68 -8.58 13.04
CA LEU A 189 -33.25 -7.43 13.77
C LEU A 189 -34.46 -7.83 14.63
N LEU A 190 -35.32 -8.70 14.12
CA LEU A 190 -36.55 -9.15 14.79
C LEU A 190 -36.31 -10.34 15.75
N SER A 191 -35.11 -10.91 15.74
CA SER A 191 -34.71 -11.98 16.65
C SER A 191 -34.77 -11.51 18.11
N SER A 192 -35.29 -12.38 18.99
CA SER A 192 -35.30 -12.16 20.44
C SER A 192 -33.90 -12.20 21.07
N GLN A 193 -32.90 -12.68 20.34
CA GLN A 193 -31.50 -12.72 20.78
C GLN A 193 -30.79 -11.43 20.36
N SER A 194 -29.95 -10.85 21.23
CA SER A 194 -29.15 -9.66 20.89
C SER A 194 -28.09 -10.00 19.83
N THR A 195 -28.43 -9.76 18.57
CA THR A 195 -27.54 -9.89 17.41
C THR A 195 -26.63 -8.67 17.29
N ALA A 196 -25.53 -8.79 16.53
CA ALA A 196 -24.57 -7.70 16.36
C ALA A 196 -25.20 -6.43 15.76
N ILE A 197 -26.24 -6.57 14.93
CA ILE A 197 -26.98 -5.44 14.36
C ILE A 197 -27.79 -4.68 15.43
N ASN A 198 -28.22 -5.35 16.50
CA ASN A 198 -28.99 -4.76 17.60
C ASN A 198 -28.10 -4.07 18.65
N THR A 199 -26.78 -4.30 18.61
CA THR A 199 -25.83 -3.70 19.55
C THR A 199 -25.10 -2.48 18.98
N VAL A 200 -25.23 -2.21 17.68
CA VAL A 200 -24.57 -1.09 16.99
C VAL A 200 -25.58 -0.07 16.48
N CYS A 201 -25.17 1.19 16.37
CA CYS A 201 -26.05 2.28 15.90
C CYS A 201 -26.40 2.21 14.41
N GLY A 202 -25.65 1.42 13.63
CA GLY A 202 -25.85 1.24 12.19
C GLY A 202 -24.65 0.56 11.53
N ALA A 203 -24.84 0.10 10.30
CA ALA A 203 -23.75 -0.39 9.47
C ALA A 203 -22.85 0.78 9.00
N PRO A 204 -21.54 0.55 8.81
CA PRO A 204 -20.64 1.57 8.27
C PRO A 204 -21.07 1.95 6.84
N ASP A 205 -21.17 3.24 6.56
CA ASP A 205 -21.52 3.75 5.24
C ASP A 205 -20.33 3.57 4.28
N PRO A 206 -20.47 2.78 3.19
CA PRO A 206 -19.39 2.57 2.24
C PRO A 206 -18.98 3.83 1.49
N THR A 207 -19.79 4.90 1.51
CA THR A 207 -19.53 6.17 0.82
C THR A 207 -18.97 7.27 1.73
N ALA A 208 -18.94 7.06 3.05
CA ALA A 208 -18.42 8.01 4.04
C ALA A 208 -16.88 8.02 4.13
N GLY A 209 -16.22 7.08 3.44
CA GLY A 209 -14.77 6.94 3.42
C GLY A 209 -14.24 5.98 4.49
N PRO A 210 -12.92 5.71 4.49
CA PRO A 210 -12.29 4.80 5.44
C PRO A 210 -12.29 5.33 6.88
N SER A 211 -12.06 4.43 7.84
CA SER A 211 -12.03 4.79 9.25
C SER A 211 -10.79 5.61 9.61
N ALA A 212 -10.84 6.33 10.72
CA ALA A 212 -9.73 7.08 11.29
C ALA A 212 -8.54 6.19 11.68
N SER A 213 -8.80 4.91 11.97
CA SER A 213 -7.77 3.89 12.22
C SER A 213 -7.12 3.35 10.95
N ASP A 214 -7.79 3.48 9.79
CA ASP A 214 -7.26 2.98 8.53
C ASP A 214 -6.15 3.91 8.03
N GLN A 215 -5.06 3.29 7.59
CA GLN A 215 -4.04 4.01 6.83
C GLN A 215 -4.48 4.12 5.38
N SER A 216 -4.39 5.33 4.82
CA SER A 216 -4.59 5.52 3.39
C SER A 216 -3.33 5.05 2.68
N THR A 217 -3.39 3.85 2.11
CA THR A 217 -2.39 3.33 1.19
C THR A 217 -3.01 3.18 -0.19
N TRP A 218 -2.21 3.34 -1.22
CA TRP A 218 -2.65 3.05 -2.57
C TRP A 218 -2.97 1.56 -2.71
N TYR A 219 -4.00 1.26 -3.50
CA TYR A 219 -4.47 -0.09 -3.67
C TYR A 219 -3.45 -0.96 -4.43
N LEU A 220 -2.94 -1.98 -3.73
CA LEU A 220 -2.01 -2.96 -4.26
C LEU A 220 -2.54 -4.36 -3.99
N ASP A 221 -2.68 -5.16 -5.05
CA ASP A 221 -3.01 -6.59 -4.92
C ASP A 221 -1.72 -7.39 -4.73
N GLU A 222 -1.31 -7.55 -3.47
CA GLU A 222 -0.10 -8.28 -3.09
C GLU A 222 -0.08 -9.72 -3.58
N SER A 223 -1.25 -10.37 -3.66
CA SER A 223 -1.37 -11.78 -4.04
C SER A 223 -1.04 -11.99 -5.53
N THR A 224 -1.73 -11.25 -6.40
CA THR A 224 -1.51 -11.28 -7.85
C THR A 224 -0.08 -10.85 -8.19
N LEU A 225 0.43 -9.81 -7.51
CA LEU A 225 1.79 -9.33 -7.69
C LEU A 225 2.83 -10.40 -7.31
N THR A 226 2.67 -11.06 -6.16
CA THR A 226 3.56 -12.12 -5.71
C THR A 226 3.62 -13.25 -6.74
N ASP A 227 2.49 -13.66 -7.29
CA ASP A 227 2.43 -14.72 -8.30
C ASP A 227 3.05 -14.30 -9.64
N ASN A 228 2.92 -13.03 -10.04
CA ASN A 228 3.59 -12.50 -11.23
C ASN A 228 5.12 -12.46 -11.05
N ILE A 229 5.61 -12.09 -9.86
CA ILE A 229 7.04 -12.12 -9.53
C ILE A 229 7.56 -13.55 -9.57
N LYS A 230 6.86 -14.52 -8.96
CA LYS A 230 7.23 -15.94 -9.02
C LYS A 230 7.34 -16.44 -10.46
N LYS A 231 6.35 -16.15 -11.31
CA LYS A 231 6.37 -16.54 -12.73
C LYS A 231 7.58 -15.96 -13.46
N THR A 232 7.89 -14.69 -13.20
CA THR A 232 9.04 -14.00 -13.82
C THR A 232 10.37 -14.63 -13.38
N LEU A 233 10.55 -14.86 -12.07
CA LEU A 233 11.75 -15.48 -11.53
C LEU A 233 11.91 -16.95 -11.98
N HIS A 234 10.82 -17.70 -12.03
CA HIS A 234 10.82 -19.08 -12.53
C HIS A 234 11.24 -19.13 -14.00
N LYS A 235 10.70 -18.25 -14.86
CA LYS A 235 11.10 -18.14 -16.26
C LYS A 235 12.58 -17.78 -16.41
N PHE A 236 13.09 -16.90 -15.57
CA PHE A 236 14.49 -16.47 -15.57
C PHE A 236 15.45 -17.59 -15.15
N CYS A 237 15.08 -18.41 -14.17
CA CYS A 237 15.89 -19.54 -13.71
C CYS A 237 15.77 -20.77 -14.63
N GLY A 238 14.77 -20.80 -15.51
CA GLY A 238 14.57 -21.87 -16.48
C GLY A 238 15.56 -21.82 -17.65
N PRO A 239 15.66 -22.92 -18.43
CA PRO A 239 16.48 -22.93 -19.64
C PRO A 239 15.91 -21.93 -20.66
N SER A 240 16.63 -20.83 -20.90
CA SER A 240 16.27 -19.87 -21.95
C SER A 240 16.79 -20.36 -23.30
N PRO A 241 16.00 -20.29 -24.39
CA PRO A 241 16.52 -20.55 -25.73
C PRO A 241 17.67 -19.56 -26.03
N VAL A 242 18.75 -20.06 -26.65
CA VAL A 242 19.87 -19.24 -27.07
C VAL A 242 19.42 -18.36 -28.23
N VAL A 243 18.97 -17.13 -27.94
CA VAL A 243 18.68 -16.14 -28.98
C VAL A 243 19.93 -15.28 -29.16
N PHE A 244 20.70 -15.55 -30.21
CA PHE A 244 21.78 -14.66 -30.63
C PHE A 244 21.14 -13.40 -31.21
N SER A 245 21.19 -12.29 -30.47
CA SER A 245 20.66 -11.00 -30.92
C SER A 245 21.45 -10.41 -32.09
N ASP A 246 22.72 -10.77 -32.23
CA ASP A 246 23.61 -10.29 -33.27
C ASP A 246 24.35 -11.43 -33.95
N VAL A 247 24.29 -11.47 -35.29
CA VAL A 247 25.10 -12.35 -36.15
C VAL A 247 26.60 -12.16 -35.86
N ASN A 248 27.01 -10.96 -35.46
CA ASN A 248 28.38 -10.64 -35.02
C ASN A 248 28.80 -11.41 -33.76
N SER A 249 27.89 -11.64 -32.80
CA SER A 249 28.20 -12.40 -31.58
C SER A 249 28.49 -13.87 -31.88
N MET A 250 27.96 -14.40 -32.99
CA MET A 250 28.18 -15.77 -33.43
C MET A 250 29.54 -15.90 -34.15
N TYR A 251 29.89 -14.93 -35.01
CA TYR A 251 31.16 -14.91 -35.74
C TYR A 251 32.39 -14.53 -34.89
N LEU A 252 32.24 -13.61 -33.93
CA LEU A 252 33.35 -13.14 -33.07
C LEU A 252 33.67 -14.09 -31.91
N SER A 253 32.73 -14.95 -31.50
CA SER A 253 32.92 -15.92 -30.41
C SER A 253 34.07 -16.91 -30.62
N SER A 254 34.51 -17.09 -31.88
CA SER A 254 35.59 -18.01 -32.23
C SER A 254 36.98 -17.34 -32.30
N THR A 255 37.05 -16.00 -32.25
CA THR A 255 38.29 -15.23 -32.43
C THR A 255 38.53 -14.16 -31.36
N GLU A 256 37.57 -13.88 -30.49
CA GLU A 256 37.74 -12.92 -29.39
C GLU A 256 38.68 -13.48 -28.29
N PRO A 257 39.64 -12.68 -27.79
CA PRO A 257 40.44 -13.05 -26.63
C PRO A 257 39.55 -13.43 -25.43
N PRO A 258 39.91 -14.45 -24.61
CA PRO A 258 39.13 -14.86 -23.44
C PRO A 258 38.74 -13.70 -22.51
N ALA A 259 39.64 -12.74 -22.33
CA ALA A 259 39.36 -11.53 -21.57
C ALA A 259 38.21 -10.70 -22.18
N ALA A 260 38.17 -10.52 -23.50
CA ALA A 260 37.12 -9.76 -24.18
C ALA A 260 35.74 -10.45 -24.06
N ALA A 261 35.72 -11.79 -24.15
CA ALA A 261 34.52 -12.58 -23.91
C ALA A 261 34.01 -12.45 -22.46
N GLU A 262 34.90 -12.47 -21.47
CA GLU A 262 34.57 -12.21 -20.06
C GLU A 262 33.99 -10.80 -19.86
N TRP A 263 34.62 -9.77 -20.44
CA TRP A 263 34.11 -8.39 -20.40
C TRP A 263 32.74 -8.25 -21.05
N ALA A 264 32.51 -8.91 -22.19
CA ALA A 264 31.21 -8.93 -22.85
C ALA A 264 30.14 -9.64 -21.99
N CYS A 265 30.50 -10.73 -21.31
CA CYS A 265 29.62 -11.43 -20.37
C CYS A 265 29.26 -10.59 -19.13
N LEU A 266 30.14 -9.71 -18.67
CA LEU A 266 29.86 -8.75 -17.59
C LEU A 266 28.98 -7.57 -18.04
N LEU A 267 29.18 -7.10 -19.27
CA LEU A 267 28.47 -5.93 -19.82
C LEU A 267 27.06 -6.26 -20.34
N ARG A 268 26.86 -7.45 -20.91
CA ARG A 268 25.59 -7.88 -21.50
C ARG A 268 24.42 -7.84 -20.49
N PRO A 269 24.57 -8.32 -19.23
CA PRO A 269 23.57 -8.16 -18.18
C PRO A 269 23.22 -6.71 -17.82
N LEU A 270 24.23 -5.84 -17.74
CA LEU A 270 24.05 -4.43 -17.37
C LEU A 270 23.30 -3.66 -18.45
N ARG A 271 23.44 -4.08 -19.71
CA ARG A 271 22.74 -3.51 -20.87
C ARG A 271 21.34 -4.11 -21.07
N GLY A 272 21.18 -5.42 -20.83
CA GLY A 272 19.94 -6.15 -21.05
C GLY A 272 18.95 -6.12 -19.88
N ARG A 273 19.40 -5.76 -18.66
CA ARG A 273 18.60 -5.74 -17.43
C ARG A 273 17.78 -7.02 -17.22
N GLU A 274 18.39 -8.19 -17.43
CA GLU A 274 17.70 -9.47 -17.24
C GLU A 274 17.66 -9.87 -15.75
N PRO A 275 16.51 -10.32 -15.19
CA PRO A 275 15.18 -10.31 -15.78
C PRO A 275 14.53 -8.92 -15.74
N GLU A 276 14.07 -8.45 -16.90
CA GLU A 276 13.56 -7.08 -17.09
C GLU A 276 12.42 -6.74 -16.13
N GLY A 277 11.49 -7.69 -15.92
CA GLY A 277 10.37 -7.51 -15.01
C GLY A 277 10.80 -7.17 -13.58
N VAL A 278 11.83 -7.83 -13.04
CA VAL A 278 12.29 -7.56 -11.67
C VAL A 278 13.05 -6.26 -11.59
N TRP A 279 13.87 -5.93 -12.60
CA TRP A 279 14.55 -4.63 -12.68
C TRP A 279 13.57 -3.46 -12.78
N ASN A 280 12.49 -3.62 -13.54
CA ASN A 280 11.42 -2.64 -13.62
C ASN A 280 10.73 -2.46 -12.26
N LEU A 281 10.48 -3.54 -11.52
CA LEU A 281 9.92 -3.47 -10.17
C LEU A 281 10.87 -2.79 -9.17
N LEU A 282 12.18 -3.08 -9.21
CA LEU A 282 13.17 -2.38 -8.38
C LEU A 282 13.23 -0.87 -8.71
N SER A 283 13.09 -0.52 -9.99
CA SER A 283 13.01 0.89 -10.42
C SER A 283 11.73 1.56 -9.93
N ILE A 284 10.60 0.85 -9.92
CA ILE A 284 9.33 1.31 -9.34
C ILE A 284 9.48 1.53 -7.84
N VAL A 285 10.07 0.59 -7.09
CA VAL A 285 10.34 0.72 -5.66
C VAL A 285 11.18 1.98 -5.38
N ARG A 286 12.22 2.22 -6.20
CA ARG A 286 13.06 3.42 -6.09
C ARG A 286 12.26 4.72 -6.26
N GLU A 287 11.39 4.77 -7.26
CA GLU A 287 10.50 5.91 -7.49
C GLU A 287 9.46 6.06 -6.37
N MET A 288 8.94 4.95 -5.83
CA MET A 288 8.03 4.95 -4.68
C MET A 288 8.70 5.52 -3.42
N PHE A 289 9.95 5.15 -3.12
CA PHE A 289 10.71 5.77 -2.02
C PHE A 289 10.89 7.27 -2.23
N LYS A 290 11.20 7.70 -3.46
CA LYS A 290 11.32 9.13 -3.79
C LYS A 290 10.02 9.90 -3.56
N ARG A 291 8.86 9.27 -3.81
CA ARG A 291 7.52 9.83 -3.57
C ARG A 291 7.01 9.66 -2.14
N ARG A 292 7.80 9.03 -1.24
CA ARG A 292 7.38 8.65 0.13
C ARG A 292 6.10 7.80 0.14
N ASP A 293 5.97 6.90 -0.82
CA ASP A 293 4.87 5.96 -0.88
C ASP A 293 5.06 4.85 0.17
N SER A 294 4.02 4.57 0.95
CA SER A 294 3.99 3.54 1.97
C SER A 294 4.13 2.11 1.42
N ASN A 295 3.77 1.90 0.15
CA ASN A 295 3.87 0.59 -0.51
C ASN A 295 5.30 0.23 -0.97
N ALA A 296 6.25 1.18 -0.93
CA ALA A 296 7.62 0.95 -1.38
C ALA A 296 8.29 -0.21 -0.65
N ALA A 297 8.19 -0.22 0.69
CA ALA A 297 8.86 -1.23 1.51
C ALA A 297 8.17 -2.60 1.50
N PRO A 298 6.82 -2.71 1.60
CA PRO A 298 6.12 -3.98 1.38
C PRO A 298 6.42 -4.61 0.01
N LEU A 299 6.47 -3.80 -1.06
CA LEU A 299 6.84 -4.30 -2.38
C LEU A 299 8.27 -4.85 -2.41
N LEU A 300 9.22 -4.13 -1.79
CA LEU A 300 10.61 -4.58 -1.69
C LEU A 300 10.75 -5.86 -0.86
N GLU A 301 9.94 -6.02 0.20
CA GLU A 301 9.86 -7.23 1.02
C GLU A 301 9.37 -8.42 0.20
N ILE A 302 8.26 -8.28 -0.54
CA ILE A 302 7.75 -9.31 -1.45
C ILE A 302 8.84 -9.73 -2.46
N LEU A 303 9.49 -8.75 -3.11
CA LEU A 303 10.58 -9.01 -4.06
C LEU A 303 11.72 -9.78 -3.42
N THR A 304 12.14 -9.38 -2.21
CA THR A 304 13.24 -10.00 -1.48
C THR A 304 12.90 -11.43 -1.11
N ASP A 305 11.74 -11.67 -0.53
CA ASP A 305 11.32 -13.01 -0.14
C ASP A 305 11.16 -13.94 -1.34
N GLN A 306 10.60 -13.45 -2.45
CA GLN A 306 10.51 -14.26 -3.67
C GLN A 306 11.90 -14.59 -4.23
N CYS A 307 12.82 -13.62 -4.33
CA CYS A 307 14.19 -13.88 -4.79
C CYS A 307 14.91 -14.92 -3.94
N LEU A 308 14.77 -14.84 -2.60
CA LEU A 308 15.42 -15.75 -1.66
C LEU A 308 14.78 -17.14 -1.57
N THR A 309 13.62 -17.33 -2.20
CA THR A 309 12.96 -18.64 -2.27
C THR A 309 13.58 -19.53 -3.35
N TYR A 310 14.16 -18.95 -4.40
CA TYR A 310 14.83 -19.70 -5.46
C TYR A 310 16.30 -19.95 -5.10
N GLU A 311 16.64 -21.21 -4.81
CA GLU A 311 18.01 -21.61 -4.45
C GLU A 311 19.04 -21.21 -5.53
N GLN A 312 18.65 -21.31 -6.81
CA GLN A 312 19.48 -20.92 -7.96
C GLN A 312 19.93 -19.45 -7.90
N ILE A 313 19.00 -18.54 -7.55
CA ILE A 313 19.26 -17.09 -7.43
C ILE A 313 20.27 -16.86 -6.31
N THR A 314 20.04 -17.45 -5.14
CA THR A 314 20.94 -17.32 -4.01
C THR A 314 22.33 -17.93 -4.27
N GLY A 315 22.39 -19.05 -5.00
CA GLY A 315 23.63 -19.70 -5.41
C GLY A 315 24.43 -18.85 -6.41
N TRP A 316 23.76 -18.27 -7.42
CA TRP A 316 24.38 -17.35 -8.37
C TRP A 316 24.92 -16.10 -7.70
N TRP A 317 24.12 -15.46 -6.85
CA TRP A 317 24.54 -14.25 -6.14
C TRP A 317 25.75 -14.51 -5.25
N TYR A 318 25.74 -15.60 -4.47
CA TYR A 318 26.87 -15.98 -3.64
C TYR A 318 28.10 -16.32 -4.46
N SER A 319 27.96 -17.15 -5.50
CA SER A 319 29.08 -17.57 -6.35
C SER A 319 29.78 -16.38 -7.01
N VAL A 320 29.01 -15.46 -7.61
CA VAL A 320 29.58 -14.29 -8.31
C VAL A 320 30.31 -13.36 -7.35
N ARG A 321 29.79 -13.17 -6.13
CA ARG A 321 30.38 -12.22 -5.15
C ARG A 321 31.45 -12.82 -4.25
N THR A 322 31.62 -14.15 -4.24
CA THR A 322 32.68 -14.84 -3.48
C THR A 322 33.77 -15.43 -4.37
N SER A 323 33.50 -15.62 -5.66
CA SER A 323 34.53 -15.99 -6.62
C SER A 323 35.53 -14.83 -6.73
N ALA A 324 36.80 -15.11 -6.45
CA ALA A 324 37.86 -14.13 -6.65
C ALA A 324 37.79 -13.65 -8.09
N SER A 325 37.65 -12.34 -8.28
CA SER A 325 37.35 -11.67 -9.55
C SER A 325 38.39 -11.87 -10.67
N HIS A 326 39.34 -12.80 -10.54
CA HIS A 326 40.48 -12.99 -11.46
C HIS A 326 41.02 -14.43 -11.54
N SER A 327 40.21 -15.48 -11.34
CA SER A 327 40.73 -16.87 -11.36
C SER A 327 40.71 -17.55 -12.74
N SER A 328 40.79 -16.80 -13.84
CA SER A 328 40.83 -17.33 -15.21
C SER A 328 42.19 -17.10 -15.89
N ALA A 329 43.28 -17.29 -15.14
CA ALA A 329 44.61 -17.52 -15.70
C ALA A 329 45.02 -19.00 -15.72
N SER A 330 44.07 -19.94 -15.55
CA SER A 330 44.32 -21.38 -15.71
C SER A 330 43.41 -21.94 -16.81
N GLY A 331 43.99 -22.10 -18.00
CA GLY A 331 43.34 -22.51 -19.24
C GLY A 331 42.82 -23.94 -19.33
N HIS A 332 42.25 -24.49 -18.25
CA HIS A 332 41.64 -25.82 -18.27
C HIS A 332 40.41 -25.92 -17.36
N THR A 333 39.31 -25.27 -17.74
CA THR A 333 37.98 -25.73 -17.33
C THR A 333 37.07 -25.72 -18.56
N GLY A 334 36.51 -26.89 -18.88
CA GLY A 334 35.77 -27.14 -20.10
C GLY A 334 34.57 -26.21 -20.29
N ARG A 335 34.19 -26.05 -21.57
CA ARG A 335 32.93 -25.48 -22.09
C ARG A 335 31.85 -25.29 -21.02
N SER A 336 31.93 -24.23 -20.22
CA SER A 336 30.78 -23.78 -19.43
C SER A 336 29.84 -23.07 -20.40
N ASN A 337 28.54 -23.31 -20.22
CA ASN A 337 27.51 -22.69 -21.04
C ASN A 337 27.50 -21.18 -20.72
N GLY A 338 28.23 -20.36 -21.49
CA GLY A 338 28.46 -18.93 -21.19
C GLY A 338 27.19 -18.11 -20.93
N GLN A 339 26.03 -18.60 -21.38
CA GLN A 339 24.71 -18.02 -21.10
C GLN A 339 24.31 -18.12 -19.61
N SER A 340 24.72 -19.19 -18.90
CA SER A 340 24.46 -19.38 -17.47
C SER A 340 25.30 -18.43 -16.60
N GLU A 341 26.52 -18.13 -17.03
CA GLU A 341 27.41 -17.17 -16.34
C GLU A 341 26.89 -15.73 -16.50
N VAL A 342 26.43 -15.36 -17.71
CA VAL A 342 25.77 -14.07 -17.97
C VAL A 342 24.54 -13.90 -17.06
N ALA A 343 23.67 -14.91 -16.97
CA ALA A 343 22.50 -14.88 -16.10
C ALA A 343 22.89 -14.76 -14.61
N ALA A 344 23.97 -15.44 -14.18
CA ALA A 344 24.47 -15.34 -12.81
C ALA A 344 24.96 -13.92 -12.46
N HIS A 345 25.68 -13.26 -13.37
CA HIS A 345 26.12 -11.86 -13.20
C HIS A 345 24.94 -10.87 -13.19
N ALA A 346 23.93 -11.11 -14.03
CA ALA A 346 22.69 -10.35 -14.05
C ALA A 346 21.95 -10.44 -12.71
N CYS A 347 21.78 -11.68 -12.24
CA CYS A 347 21.16 -12.00 -10.96
C CYS A 347 21.89 -11.34 -9.79
N ALA A 348 23.22 -11.43 -9.74
CA ALA A 348 24.02 -10.83 -8.68
C ALA A 348 23.87 -9.31 -8.63
N SER A 349 23.91 -8.64 -9.80
CA SER A 349 23.73 -7.19 -9.90
C SER A 349 22.32 -6.75 -9.47
N MET A 350 21.30 -7.53 -9.84
CA MET A 350 19.92 -7.30 -9.41
C MET A 350 19.77 -7.43 -7.88
N CYS A 351 20.36 -8.45 -7.27
CA CYS A 351 20.32 -8.63 -5.82
C CYS A 351 21.08 -7.51 -5.08
N ASP A 352 22.18 -6.99 -5.64
CA ASP A 352 22.90 -5.86 -5.03
C ASP A 352 22.11 -4.55 -5.11
N GLU A 353 21.37 -4.33 -6.20
CA GLU A 353 20.43 -3.21 -6.32
C GLU A 353 19.32 -3.32 -5.26
N MET A 354 18.77 -4.52 -5.05
CA MET A 354 17.81 -4.79 -3.98
C MET A 354 18.37 -4.45 -2.58
N VAL A 355 19.63 -4.82 -2.30
CA VAL A 355 20.31 -4.42 -1.05
C VAL A 355 20.50 -2.91 -0.95
N THR A 356 20.78 -2.25 -2.08
CA THR A 356 20.91 -0.79 -2.13
C THR A 356 19.57 -0.09 -1.80
N LEU A 357 18.45 -0.62 -2.28
CA LEU A 357 17.12 -0.11 -1.91
C LEU A 357 16.81 -0.33 -0.43
N TRP A 358 17.17 -1.48 0.15
CA TRP A 358 17.06 -1.70 1.59
C TRP A 358 17.91 -0.73 2.42
N ARG A 359 19.12 -0.44 1.94
CA ARG A 359 19.97 0.58 2.56
C ARG A 359 19.30 1.96 2.54
N LEU A 360 18.64 2.33 1.44
CA LEU A 360 17.87 3.58 1.37
C LEU A 360 16.67 3.57 2.34
N ALA A 361 15.94 2.47 2.43
CA ALA A 361 14.80 2.33 3.34
C ALA A 361 15.20 2.50 4.82
N VAL A 362 16.33 1.90 5.22
CA VAL A 362 16.87 1.98 6.59
C VAL A 362 17.35 3.39 6.94
N LEU A 363 17.87 4.11 5.95
CA LEU A 363 18.37 5.47 6.08
C LEU A 363 17.25 6.53 6.02
N ASP A 364 15.98 6.15 6.03
CA ASP A 364 14.90 7.14 6.17
C ASP A 364 14.99 7.83 7.55
N PRO A 365 15.15 9.17 7.61
CA PRO A 365 15.19 9.91 8.88
C PRO A 365 13.84 9.89 9.63
N ALA A 366 12.73 9.64 8.95
CA ALA A 366 11.42 9.52 9.57
C ALA A 366 11.22 8.18 10.31
N LEU A 367 12.05 7.18 10.02
CA LEU A 367 11.97 5.85 10.61
C LEU A 367 12.37 5.86 12.09
N SER A 368 11.51 5.37 12.98
CA SER A 368 11.85 5.27 14.40
C SER A 368 13.03 4.31 14.70
N PRO A 369 13.77 4.54 15.79
CA PRO A 369 14.90 3.67 16.17
C PRO A 369 14.48 2.23 16.47
N GLN A 370 13.27 2.02 17.00
CA GLN A 370 12.72 0.68 17.21
C GLN A 370 12.50 -0.04 15.87
N ARG A 371 11.85 0.61 14.90
CA ARG A 371 11.60 0.02 13.59
C ARG A 371 12.90 -0.23 12.82
N ARG A 372 13.88 0.65 12.94
CA ARG A 372 15.23 0.42 12.37
C ARG A 372 15.89 -0.84 12.95
N ARG A 373 15.71 -1.12 14.25
CA ARG A 373 16.20 -2.37 14.88
C ARG A 373 15.46 -3.61 14.35
N GLU A 374 14.16 -3.52 14.12
CA GLU A 374 13.37 -4.61 13.52
C GLU A 374 13.83 -4.92 12.10
N LEU A 375 14.04 -3.91 11.25
CA LEU A 375 14.62 -4.08 9.91
C LEU A 375 16.03 -4.67 9.96
N CYS A 376 16.86 -4.25 10.92
CA CYS A 376 18.19 -4.82 11.11
C CYS A 376 18.12 -6.32 11.41
N ALA A 377 17.17 -6.76 12.25
CA ALA A 377 16.96 -8.17 12.53
C ALA A 377 16.50 -8.94 11.28
N GLN A 378 15.58 -8.36 10.49
CA GLN A 378 15.09 -8.96 9.25
C GLN A 378 16.19 -9.10 8.19
N LEU A 379 17.00 -8.06 7.97
CA LEU A 379 18.14 -8.09 7.03
C LEU A 379 19.18 -9.14 7.43
N ARG A 380 19.44 -9.29 8.74
CA ARG A 380 20.30 -10.37 9.26
C ARG A 380 19.69 -11.75 9.02
N GLN A 381 18.38 -11.90 9.18
CA GLN A 381 17.69 -13.16 8.90
C GLN A 381 17.78 -13.54 7.42
N TRP A 382 17.57 -12.58 6.51
CA TRP A 382 17.76 -12.80 5.08
C TRP A 382 19.20 -13.13 4.72
N GLN A 383 20.20 -12.48 5.34
CA GLN A 383 21.60 -12.84 5.18
C GLN A 383 21.86 -14.30 5.57
N LEU A 384 21.32 -14.76 6.70
CA LEU A 384 21.46 -16.14 7.15
C LEU A 384 20.75 -17.12 6.21
N LYS A 385 19.55 -16.77 5.72
CA LYS A 385 18.78 -17.57 4.75
C LYS A 385 19.57 -17.79 3.46
N VAL A 386 20.24 -16.76 2.94
CA VAL A 386 21.13 -16.89 1.77
C VAL A 386 22.25 -17.90 2.05
N ILE A 387 22.92 -17.77 3.20
CA ILE A 387 24.03 -18.67 3.58
C ILE A 387 23.53 -20.11 3.74
N GLU A 388 22.35 -20.32 4.32
CA GLU A 388 21.73 -21.63 4.49
C GLU A 388 21.39 -22.28 3.14
N ASN A 389 20.78 -21.55 2.22
CA ASN A 389 20.49 -22.03 0.87
C ASN A 389 21.78 -22.44 0.14
N VAL A 390 22.84 -21.62 0.26
CA VAL A 390 24.14 -21.90 -0.35
C VAL A 390 24.82 -23.12 0.27
N LYS A 391 24.68 -23.35 1.59
CA LYS A 391 25.20 -24.54 2.28
C LYS A 391 24.51 -25.83 1.85
N ARG A 392 23.23 -25.75 1.48
CA ARG A 392 22.46 -26.86 0.92
C ARG A 392 22.90 -27.17 -0.52
N GLY A 393 23.27 -26.14 -1.29
CA GLY A 393 23.98 -26.30 -2.56
C GLY A 393 25.44 -26.77 -2.34
N GLN A 394 26.04 -27.40 -3.35
CA GLN A 394 27.45 -27.87 -3.29
C GLN A 394 28.47 -26.70 -3.39
N HIS A 395 28.23 -25.57 -2.72
CA HIS A 395 29.08 -24.38 -2.77
C HIS A 395 30.16 -24.39 -1.68
N LYS A 396 31.28 -23.69 -1.94
CA LYS A 396 32.45 -23.64 -1.04
C LYS A 396 32.11 -22.93 0.29
N LYS A 397 32.00 -23.70 1.37
CA LYS A 397 31.69 -23.25 2.75
C LYS A 397 32.72 -22.24 3.32
N THR A 398 33.96 -22.24 2.82
CA THR A 398 35.04 -21.41 3.36
C THR A 398 34.88 -19.91 3.06
N LEU A 399 34.05 -19.52 2.08
CA LEU A 399 33.94 -18.14 1.62
C LEU A 399 32.77 -17.35 2.25
N GLU A 400 32.07 -17.92 3.23
CA GLU A 400 30.90 -17.30 3.90
C GLU A 400 31.22 -15.92 4.48
N ARG A 401 32.45 -15.74 4.99
CA ARG A 401 32.90 -14.46 5.56
C ARG A 401 33.13 -13.39 4.50
N LEU A 402 33.39 -13.77 3.25
CA LEU A 402 33.68 -12.86 2.14
C LEU A 402 32.42 -12.40 1.41
N PHE A 403 31.30 -13.10 1.56
CA PHE A 403 30.04 -12.71 0.92
C PHE A 403 29.47 -11.41 1.54
N PRO A 404 29.35 -10.31 0.77
CA PRO A 404 28.82 -9.04 1.28
C PRO A 404 27.30 -9.13 1.56
N GLY A 405 26.52 -9.70 0.64
CA GLY A 405 25.06 -9.89 0.79
C GLY A 405 24.34 -8.63 1.31
N PHE A 406 23.52 -8.80 2.35
CA PHE A 406 22.79 -7.73 3.02
C PHE A 406 23.63 -6.91 4.02
N ARG A 407 24.92 -7.22 4.24
CA ARG A 407 25.75 -6.51 5.22
C ARG A 407 25.78 -4.98 5.02
N PRO A 408 25.88 -4.43 3.81
CA PRO A 408 25.84 -2.97 3.62
C PRO A 408 24.55 -2.31 4.12
N ALA A 409 23.40 -3.00 4.01
CA ALA A 409 22.13 -2.53 4.54
C ALA A 409 22.06 -2.67 6.08
N VAL A 410 22.60 -3.78 6.63
CA VAL A 410 22.71 -3.99 8.09
C VAL A 410 23.60 -2.94 8.74
N GLU A 411 24.73 -2.61 8.13
CA GLU A 411 25.66 -1.58 8.61
C GLU A 411 24.99 -0.21 8.65
N ALA A 412 24.18 0.11 7.64
CA ALA A 412 23.40 1.34 7.61
C ALA A 412 22.36 1.43 8.76
N CYS A 413 21.94 0.30 9.34
CA CYS A 413 21.01 0.31 10.47
C CYS A 413 21.62 0.92 11.75
N TYR A 414 22.94 0.96 11.88
CA TYR A 414 23.61 1.58 13.03
C TYR A 414 23.78 3.09 12.90
N PHE A 415 23.41 3.66 11.75
CA PHE A 415 23.46 5.11 11.57
C PHE A 415 22.41 5.77 12.48
N ASN A 416 22.85 6.75 13.28
CA ASN A 416 21.97 7.52 14.15
C ASN A 416 21.78 8.95 13.60
N TRP A 417 20.55 9.26 13.17
CA TRP A 417 20.20 10.59 12.67
C TRP A 417 20.19 11.66 13.77
N GLU A 418 19.93 11.32 15.03
CA GLU A 418 19.97 12.28 16.15
C GLU A 418 21.39 12.82 16.37
N GLU A 419 22.38 11.93 16.34
CA GLU A 419 23.78 12.28 16.59
C GLU A 419 24.45 12.90 15.36
N ALA A 420 24.12 12.42 14.16
CA ALA A 420 24.77 12.86 12.94
C ALA A 420 24.17 14.15 12.36
N TYR A 421 22.83 14.24 12.27
CA TYR A 421 22.14 15.34 11.61
C TYR A 421 20.66 15.45 12.04
N PRO A 422 20.36 16.05 13.20
CA PRO A 422 18.99 16.17 13.69
C PRO A 422 18.19 17.17 12.85
N LEU A 423 17.10 16.70 12.23
CA LEU A 423 16.15 17.51 11.48
C LEU A 423 14.87 17.73 12.31
N PRO A 424 14.62 18.96 12.81
CA PRO A 424 13.41 19.26 13.57
C PRO A 424 12.14 18.89 12.79
N GLY A 425 11.26 18.10 13.42
CA GLY A 425 9.99 17.67 12.82
C GLY A 425 10.09 16.56 11.76
N VAL A 426 11.29 16.10 11.42
CA VAL A 426 11.52 15.01 10.45
C VAL A 426 12.22 13.82 11.13
N THR A 427 13.32 14.07 11.85
CA THR A 427 14.04 13.04 12.60
C THR A 427 13.15 12.54 13.74
N TYR A 428 12.78 11.26 13.69
CA TYR A 428 11.99 10.57 14.72
C TYR A 428 10.69 11.29 15.09
N SER A 429 10.05 11.93 14.11
CA SER A 429 8.77 12.63 14.31
C SER A 429 7.72 11.70 14.95
N GLY A 430 7.06 12.16 16.02
CA GLY A 430 6.04 11.40 16.76
C GLY A 430 4.76 11.04 15.98
N THR A 431 4.69 11.42 14.70
CA THR A 431 3.68 10.95 13.74
C THR A 431 3.83 9.47 13.38
N ASP A 432 4.94 8.81 13.76
CA ASP A 432 5.18 7.38 13.54
C ASP A 432 4.22 6.45 14.29
N ARG A 433 3.36 6.95 15.20
CA ARG A 433 2.22 6.14 15.67
C ARG A 433 1.28 5.72 14.51
N LYS A 434 1.27 6.45 13.40
CA LYS A 434 0.37 6.17 12.26
C LYS A 434 1.02 5.31 11.16
N LEU A 435 2.34 5.36 10.95
CA LEU A 435 3.06 4.50 9.97
C LEU A 435 3.48 3.15 10.57
N ALA A 436 3.61 3.05 11.90
CA ALA A 436 3.98 1.81 12.61
C ALA A 436 2.99 0.64 12.38
N LEU A 437 1.73 0.90 12.05
CA LEU A 437 0.71 -0.13 11.84
C LEU A 437 0.84 -0.87 10.48
N CYS A 438 1.56 -0.30 9.50
CA CYS A 438 1.73 -0.94 8.18
C CYS A 438 2.63 -2.17 8.25
N TRP A 439 3.52 -2.22 9.22
CA TRP A 439 4.51 -3.28 9.31
C TRP A 439 4.18 -4.35 10.35
N ALA A 440 3.18 -4.11 11.21
CA ALA A 440 2.78 -5.05 12.26
C ALA A 440 1.97 -6.25 11.75
N ARG A 441 1.44 -6.22 10.53
CA ARG A 441 0.63 -7.31 9.95
C ARG A 441 1.46 -8.49 9.39
N ALA A 442 2.78 -8.38 9.31
CA ALA A 442 3.65 -9.37 8.65
C ALA A 442 4.45 -10.30 9.59
N LEU A 443 4.20 -10.28 10.91
CA LEU A 443 4.87 -11.21 11.83
C LEU A 443 3.98 -12.44 12.09
N PRO A 444 4.48 -13.68 11.87
CA PRO A 444 3.84 -14.85 12.44
C PRO A 444 3.86 -14.73 13.97
N PRO A 445 2.78 -15.08 14.69
CA PRO A 445 2.85 -15.19 16.14
C PRO A 445 3.90 -16.25 16.49
N ARG A 446 4.89 -15.87 17.31
CA ARG A 446 5.89 -16.81 17.84
C ARG A 446 5.17 -17.94 18.57
N PRO A 447 5.34 -19.22 18.19
CA PRO A 447 4.90 -20.32 19.03
C PRO A 447 5.92 -20.48 20.17
N GLY A 448 5.44 -20.36 21.40
CA GLY A 448 6.24 -20.61 22.60
C GLY A 448 6.67 -19.35 23.35
N ALA A 449 5.71 -18.70 24.00
CA ALA A 449 5.95 -17.98 25.24
C ALA A 449 4.71 -18.16 26.12
N SER A 450 4.80 -19.12 27.03
CA SER A 450 3.86 -19.33 28.13
C SER A 450 3.66 -18.01 28.88
N ARG A 451 2.46 -17.44 28.79
CA ARG A 451 2.03 -16.31 29.62
C ARG A 451 1.85 -16.82 31.05
N SER A 452 2.76 -16.45 31.94
CA SER A 452 2.58 -16.51 33.39
C SER A 452 2.83 -15.12 33.95
N GLY A 453 1.84 -14.56 34.67
CA GLY A 453 1.99 -13.34 35.46
C GLY A 453 1.04 -12.22 35.04
N ALA A 454 -0.25 -12.37 35.37
CA ALA A 454 -1.15 -11.24 35.56
C ALA A 454 -0.73 -10.51 36.84
N LEU A 455 -0.53 -9.19 36.75
CA LEU A 455 -0.53 -8.29 37.89
C LEU A 455 -1.73 -7.36 37.70
N GLU A 456 -2.73 -7.61 38.53
CA GLU A 456 -3.88 -6.75 38.76
C GLU A 456 -3.42 -5.37 39.22
N GLU A 457 -4.04 -4.31 38.69
CA GLU A 457 -4.33 -3.13 39.50
C GLU A 457 -5.67 -2.54 39.08
N SER A 458 -6.73 -3.10 39.68
CA SER A 458 -8.04 -2.47 39.77
C SER A 458 -8.08 -1.62 41.04
N ARG A 459 -8.29 -0.30 40.91
CA ARG A 459 -8.89 0.49 41.99
C ARG A 459 -9.84 1.54 41.43
N GLU A 460 -11.11 1.19 41.49
CA GLU A 460 -12.27 2.03 41.26
C GLU A 460 -12.33 3.19 42.27
N ARG A 461 -12.73 4.37 41.80
CA ARG A 461 -13.29 5.45 42.64
C ARG A 461 -14.77 5.11 42.91
N PRO A 462 -15.26 5.07 44.17
CA PRO A 462 -16.66 4.80 44.42
C PRO A 462 -17.52 6.06 44.25
N ARG A 463 -18.68 5.90 43.59
CA ARG A 463 -19.83 6.81 43.67
C ARG A 463 -20.51 6.64 45.04
N PRO A 464 -21.01 7.71 45.69
CA PRO A 464 -21.89 7.56 46.84
C PRO A 464 -23.37 7.48 46.41
N LEU A 465 -24.14 6.62 47.08
CA LEU A 465 -25.60 6.55 47.06
C LEU A 465 -26.17 6.85 48.48
N PRO A 466 -27.46 7.22 48.61
CA PRO A 466 -27.98 7.99 49.74
C PRO A 466 -28.81 7.18 50.76
N SER A 467 -28.89 7.66 52.02
CA SER A 467 -30.07 7.52 52.91
C SER A 467 -29.93 8.27 54.26
N GLU A 468 -30.74 9.33 54.42
CA GLU A 468 -31.65 9.67 55.55
C GLU A 468 -31.20 9.86 57.04
N PRO A 469 -32.01 10.56 57.89
CA PRO A 469 -31.55 11.68 58.74
C PRO A 469 -31.56 11.40 60.26
N ALA A 470 -30.94 12.29 61.06
CA ALA A 470 -31.47 12.77 62.35
C ALA A 470 -30.61 13.86 63.05
N VAL A 471 -31.28 15.01 63.29
CA VAL A 471 -31.40 15.77 64.56
C VAL A 471 -30.17 16.54 65.16
N ARG A 472 -30.37 17.88 65.22
CA ARG A 472 -29.63 18.92 65.98
C ARG A 472 -29.66 18.72 67.50
N PRO A 473 -28.79 19.42 68.26
CA PRO A 473 -29.33 20.54 69.05
C PRO A 473 -28.45 21.81 69.21
N LYS A 474 -29.17 22.93 69.27
CA LYS A 474 -29.01 24.23 70.01
C LYS A 474 -27.78 25.16 69.87
N GLU A 475 -28.17 26.40 69.53
CA GLU A 475 -27.57 27.75 69.55
C GLU A 475 -27.04 28.25 70.93
N PRO A 476 -26.28 29.39 71.07
CA PRO A 476 -26.69 30.74 70.60
C PRO A 476 -25.63 31.80 70.20
N GLY A 477 -26.07 32.79 69.40
CA GLY A 477 -25.98 34.21 69.75
C GLY A 477 -24.93 35.16 69.11
N ALA A 478 -25.45 36.24 68.49
CA ALA A 478 -24.96 37.65 68.51
C ALA A 478 -24.36 38.31 67.23
N LYS A 479 -25.24 39.08 66.54
CA LYS A 479 -25.18 40.52 66.16
C LYS A 479 -23.93 41.21 65.51
N ARG A 480 -24.26 41.95 64.44
CA ARG A 480 -23.83 43.33 64.01
C ARG A 480 -22.45 43.47 63.32
N LYS A 481 -22.16 44.41 62.38
CA LYS A 481 -22.86 45.39 61.50
C LYS A 481 -21.75 46.11 60.69
N GLY A 482 -22.04 46.65 59.49
CA GLY A 482 -21.31 47.75 58.84
C GLY A 482 -20.80 47.41 57.43
N LEU A 483 -21.31 48.03 56.36
CA LEU A 483 -20.86 49.30 55.73
C LEU A 483 -19.43 49.16 55.17
N GLY A 484 -19.09 49.44 53.91
CA GLY A 484 -19.73 50.09 52.76
C GLY A 484 -18.67 50.30 51.66
N GLU A 485 -19.10 50.79 50.49
CA GLU A 485 -18.31 51.36 49.36
C GLU A 485 -17.41 50.35 48.58
N GLY A 486 -17.47 50.20 47.25
CA GLY A 486 -18.16 50.95 46.19
C GLY A 486 -17.20 51.80 45.35
N VAL A 487 -16.42 51.17 44.46
CA VAL A 487 -16.16 51.57 43.06
C VAL A 487 -15.96 50.30 42.24
#